data_AF-A0A238GY89-F1
#
_entry.id   AF-A0A238GY89-F1
#
_cell.length_a   1.000
_cell.length_b   1.000
_cell.length_c   1.000
_cell.angle_alpha   90.00
_cell.angle_beta   90.00
_cell.angle_gamma   90.00
#
_symmetry.space_group_name_H-M   'P 1'
#
loop_
_entity.id
_entity.type
_entity.pdbx_description
1 polymer ?
#
loop_
_entity_poly.entity_id
_entity_poly.type
_entity_poly.pdbx_seq_one_letter_code
_entity_poly.pdbx_strand_id
1 'polypeptide(L)'
;MGSIYPTLTIARKINLDADYISSILHLLNNGEQRLVRAVEKRVVPIWLAVEISRASSEDVQKALLEAYEQGTLKGEQLLRVRKLISKREALGKAYYSKPSSGRDDKPTPQKLLRIYKTEVRRQRLNIQKARIHEERLLLITSAMRHFLSDEHFRTLLRAEQISDIPEVIARRIPTEMLP
;
A
#
# COMPACT_ATOMS: atom_id res chain seq x y z
N MET A 1 4.85 8.74 -22.77
CA MET A 1 4.78 7.26 -22.80
C MET A 1 5.41 6.73 -21.52
N GLY A 2 4.62 6.17 -20.60
CA GLY A 2 5.13 5.62 -19.35
C GLY A 2 5.77 4.27 -19.61
N SER A 3 7.07 4.14 -19.33
CA SER A 3 7.82 2.89 -19.48
C SER A 3 7.13 1.77 -18.70
N ILE A 4 6.62 0.77 -19.41
CA ILE A 4 6.07 -0.46 -18.83
C ILE A 4 7.27 -1.27 -18.35
N TYR A 5 7.66 -1.06 -17.09
CA TYR A 5 8.70 -1.88 -16.48
C TYR A 5 8.21 -3.33 -16.36
N PRO A 6 9.02 -4.33 -16.73
CA PRO A 6 8.67 -5.73 -16.52
C PRO A 6 8.40 -6.01 -15.04
N THR A 7 7.40 -6.84 -14.73
CA THR A 7 7.01 -7.23 -13.36
C THR A 7 8.20 -7.62 -12.49
N LEU A 8 9.15 -8.38 -13.06
CA LEU A 8 10.40 -8.80 -12.40
C LEU A 8 11.31 -7.63 -12.00
N THR A 9 11.31 -6.54 -12.77
CA THR A 9 12.08 -5.34 -12.45
C THR A 9 11.43 -4.58 -11.30
N ILE A 10 10.11 -4.52 -11.26
CA ILE A 10 9.37 -3.90 -10.14
C ILE A 10 9.59 -4.74 -8.88
N ALA A 11 9.44 -6.07 -8.97
CA ALA A 11 9.68 -7.05 -7.90
C ALA A 11 11.02 -6.85 -7.20
N ARG A 12 12.11 -6.86 -7.97
CA ARG A 12 13.46 -6.63 -7.44
C ARG A 12 13.61 -5.26 -6.78
N LYS A 13 13.04 -4.21 -7.36
CA LYS A 13 13.15 -2.84 -6.83
C LYS A 13 12.43 -2.64 -5.50
N ILE A 14 11.34 -3.37 -5.26
CA ILE A 14 10.52 -3.21 -4.04
C ILE A 14 10.61 -4.40 -3.08
N ASN A 15 11.45 -5.39 -3.40
CA ASN A 15 11.62 -6.63 -2.66
C ASN A 15 10.27 -7.33 -2.35
N LEU A 16 9.43 -7.45 -3.39
CA LEU A 16 8.19 -8.20 -3.33
C LEU A 16 8.20 -9.29 -4.40
N ASP A 17 7.40 -10.33 -4.14
CA ASP A 17 7.23 -11.44 -5.06
C ASP A 17 6.63 -10.99 -6.42
N ALA A 18 7.11 -11.58 -7.51
CA ALA A 18 6.67 -11.25 -8.85
C ALA A 18 5.20 -11.61 -9.09
N ASP A 19 4.71 -12.70 -8.52
CA ASP A 19 3.32 -13.14 -8.63
C ASP A 19 2.40 -12.20 -7.88
N TYR A 20 2.84 -11.69 -6.73
CA TYR A 20 2.11 -10.65 -5.99
C TYR A 20 1.93 -9.39 -6.84
N ILE A 21 3.01 -8.91 -7.48
CA ILE A 21 2.94 -7.71 -8.33
C ILE A 21 2.08 -7.96 -9.56
N SER A 22 2.20 -9.13 -10.19
CA SER A 22 1.36 -9.49 -11.34
C SER A 22 -0.13 -9.48 -10.97
N SER A 23 -0.47 -9.95 -9.77
CA SER A 23 -1.83 -9.97 -9.24
C SER A 23 -2.35 -8.57 -8.94
N ILE A 24 -1.51 -7.69 -8.35
CA ILE A 24 -1.87 -6.29 -8.13
C ILE A 24 -2.06 -5.55 -9.46
N LEU A 25 -1.19 -5.77 -10.44
CA LEU A 25 -1.33 -5.20 -11.79
C LEU A 25 -2.60 -5.68 -12.49
N HIS A 26 -2.93 -6.98 -12.37
CA HIS A 26 -4.18 -7.53 -12.89
C HIS A 26 -5.40 -6.81 -12.32
N LEU A 27 -5.45 -6.62 -10.99
CA LEU A 27 -6.54 -5.90 -10.34
C LEU A 27 -6.61 -4.44 -10.80
N LEU A 28 -5.48 -3.74 -10.90
CA LEU A 28 -5.44 -2.35 -11.35
C LEU A 28 -5.88 -2.19 -12.81
N ASN A 29 -5.43 -3.08 -13.70
CA ASN A 29 -5.82 -3.10 -15.11
C ASN A 29 -7.33 -3.34 -15.27
N ASN A 30 -7.94 -4.13 -14.37
CA ASN A 30 -9.37 -4.38 -14.33
C ASN A 30 -10.18 -3.28 -13.59
N GLY A 31 -9.52 -2.20 -13.15
CA GLY A 31 -10.14 -1.09 -12.43
C GLY A 31 -10.52 -1.37 -10.97
N GLU A 32 -10.05 -2.49 -10.40
CA GLU A 32 -10.42 -3.01 -9.07
C GLU A 32 -9.70 -2.31 -7.91
N GLN A 33 -9.70 -0.99 -7.90
CA GLN A 33 -9.03 -0.18 -6.86
C GLN A 33 -9.55 -0.50 -5.45
N ARG A 34 -10.84 -0.84 -5.32
CA ARG A 34 -11.46 -1.23 -4.05
C ARG A 34 -10.92 -2.55 -3.52
N LEU A 35 -10.67 -3.53 -4.40
CA LEU A 35 -10.07 -4.81 -4.03
C LEU A 35 -8.58 -4.64 -3.68
N VAL A 36 -7.83 -3.87 -4.48
CA VAL A 36 -6.42 -3.54 -4.19
C VAL A 36 -6.27 -2.96 -2.78
N ARG A 37 -7.11 -1.98 -2.42
CA ARG A 37 -7.07 -1.38 -1.09
C ARG A 37 -7.47 -2.34 0.04
N ALA A 38 -8.33 -3.32 -0.24
CA ALA A 38 -8.69 -4.34 0.73
C ALA A 38 -7.53 -5.32 0.98
N VAL A 39 -6.77 -5.65 -0.07
CA VAL A 39 -5.54 -6.45 0.02
C VAL A 39 -4.46 -5.71 0.81
N GLU A 40 -4.20 -4.43 0.50
CA GLU A 40 -3.24 -3.60 1.25
C GLU A 40 -3.54 -3.56 2.75
N LYS A 41 -4.83 -3.54 3.11
CA LYS A 41 -5.30 -3.53 4.50
C LYS A 41 -5.37 -4.92 5.14
N ARG A 42 -4.95 -5.98 4.44
CA ARG A 42 -5.03 -7.38 4.88
C ARG A 42 -6.46 -7.83 5.24
N VAL A 43 -7.46 -7.20 4.63
CA VAL A 43 -8.87 -7.57 4.82
C VAL A 43 -9.22 -8.78 3.97
N VAL A 44 -8.65 -8.85 2.76
CA VAL A 44 -8.85 -9.93 1.79
C VAL A 44 -7.47 -10.39 1.29
N PRO A 45 -7.19 -11.71 1.25
CA PRO A 45 -6.00 -12.24 0.59
C PRO A 45 -5.93 -11.87 -0.90
N ILE A 46 -4.73 -11.73 -1.45
CA ILE A 46 -4.55 -11.35 -2.87
C ILE A 46 -5.17 -12.38 -3.84
N TRP A 47 -5.02 -13.68 -3.57
CA TRP A 47 -5.58 -14.74 -4.42
C TRP A 47 -7.11 -14.61 -4.52
N LEU A 48 -7.77 -14.38 -3.39
CA LEU A 48 -9.23 -14.23 -3.33
C LEU A 48 -9.69 -12.93 -3.98
N ALA A 49 -8.91 -11.86 -3.88
CA ALA A 49 -9.19 -10.62 -4.60
C ALA A 49 -9.13 -10.82 -6.12
N VAL A 50 -8.15 -11.59 -6.62
CA VAL A 50 -8.04 -11.95 -8.04
C VAL A 50 -9.23 -12.81 -8.47
N GLU A 51 -9.62 -13.79 -7.67
CA GLU A 51 -10.79 -14.63 -7.95
C GLU A 51 -12.09 -13.81 -8.03
N ILE A 52 -12.33 -12.92 -7.04
CA ILE A 52 -13.48 -12.00 -7.04
C ILE A 52 -13.47 -11.06 -8.25
N SER A 53 -12.29 -10.71 -8.77
CA SER A 53 -12.17 -9.84 -9.95
C SER A 53 -12.56 -10.54 -11.26
N ARG A 54 -12.48 -11.88 -11.29
CA ARG A 54 -12.77 -12.72 -12.47
C ARG A 54 -14.18 -13.31 -12.45
N ALA A 55 -14.73 -13.54 -11.26
CA ALA A 55 -16.01 -14.21 -11.05
C ALA A 55 -17.23 -13.29 -11.28
N SER A 56 -18.34 -13.88 -11.73
CA SER A 56 -19.67 -13.26 -11.70
C SER A 56 -20.20 -13.17 -10.26
N SER A 57 -21.26 -12.39 -10.01
CA SER A 57 -21.80 -12.24 -8.64
C SER A 57 -22.22 -13.56 -7.99
N GLU A 58 -22.74 -14.51 -8.78
CA GLU A 58 -23.12 -15.85 -8.28
C GLU A 58 -21.87 -16.70 -7.99
N ASP A 59 -20.88 -16.66 -8.86
CA ASP A 59 -19.64 -17.43 -8.70
C ASP A 59 -18.82 -16.94 -7.48
N VAL A 60 -18.88 -15.63 -7.17
CA VAL A 60 -18.25 -15.07 -5.97
C VAL A 60 -18.83 -15.65 -4.68
N GLN A 61 -20.15 -15.85 -4.59
CA GLN A 61 -20.74 -16.43 -3.38
C GLN A 61 -20.32 -17.89 -3.19
N LYS A 62 -20.24 -18.66 -4.28
CA LYS A 62 -19.75 -20.05 -4.25
C LYS A 62 -18.29 -20.12 -3.78
N ALA A 63 -17.41 -19.31 -4.38
CA ALA A 63 -16.00 -19.26 -3.98
C ALA A 63 -15.81 -18.87 -2.49
N LEU A 64 -16.63 -17.97 -1.96
CA LEU A 64 -16.59 -17.62 -0.54
C LEU A 64 -17.04 -18.76 0.39
N LEU A 65 -18.04 -19.54 -0.03
CA LEU A 65 -18.52 -20.69 0.72
C LEU A 65 -17.46 -21.79 0.73
N GLU A 66 -16.90 -22.13 -0.43
CA GLU A 66 -15.82 -23.12 -0.56
C GLU A 66 -14.60 -22.73 0.28
N ALA A 67 -14.19 -21.45 0.24
CA ALA A 67 -13.09 -20.94 1.06
C ALA A 67 -13.39 -20.99 2.57
N TYR A 68 -14.64 -20.84 2.97
CA TYR A 68 -15.05 -21.00 4.37
C TYR A 68 -15.03 -22.46 4.80
N GLU A 69 -15.57 -23.37 3.98
CA GLU A 69 -15.60 -24.82 4.25
C GLU A 69 -14.20 -25.43 4.31
N GLN A 70 -13.30 -24.99 3.45
CA GLN A 70 -11.89 -25.38 3.45
C GLN A 70 -11.07 -24.73 4.57
N GLY A 71 -11.67 -23.81 5.35
CA GLY A 71 -11.02 -23.12 6.47
C GLY A 71 -10.01 -22.04 6.07
N THR A 72 -9.90 -21.70 4.78
CA THR A 72 -9.00 -20.64 4.29
C THR A 72 -9.54 -19.24 4.60
N LEU A 73 -10.86 -19.12 4.84
CA LEU A 73 -11.50 -17.93 5.42
C LEU A 73 -12.14 -18.25 6.78
N LYS A 74 -11.76 -17.49 7.82
CA LYS A 74 -12.44 -17.55 9.12
C LYS A 74 -13.74 -16.72 9.11
N GLY A 75 -14.70 -17.02 9.99
CA GLY A 75 -16.02 -16.35 10.01
C GLY A 75 -15.96 -14.81 10.05
N GLU A 76 -15.07 -14.24 10.86
CA GLU A 76 -14.82 -12.78 10.90
C GLU A 76 -14.31 -12.22 9.56
N GLN A 77 -13.43 -12.96 8.87
CA GLN A 77 -12.90 -12.56 7.56
C GLN A 77 -13.98 -12.66 6.50
N LEU A 78 -14.78 -13.73 6.50
CA LEU A 78 -15.91 -13.92 5.60
C LEU A 78 -16.89 -12.73 5.66
N LEU A 79 -17.26 -12.29 6.86
CA LEU A 79 -18.14 -11.14 7.05
C LEU A 79 -17.56 -9.84 6.47
N ARG A 80 -16.25 -9.63 6.62
CA ARG A 80 -15.56 -8.45 6.06
C ARG A 80 -15.50 -8.50 4.54
N VAL A 81 -15.25 -9.68 3.96
CA VAL A 81 -15.21 -9.88 2.51
C VAL A 81 -16.61 -9.71 1.90
N ARG A 82 -17.66 -10.25 2.53
CA ARG A 82 -19.06 -10.00 2.09
C ARG A 82 -19.40 -8.51 2.09
N LYS A 83 -19.06 -7.78 3.16
CA LYS A 83 -19.24 -6.32 3.22
C LYS A 83 -18.47 -5.57 2.12
N LEU A 84 -17.29 -6.07 1.74
CA LEU A 84 -16.51 -5.50 0.65
C LEU A 84 -17.19 -5.70 -0.70
N ILE A 85 -17.67 -6.90 -0.97
CA ILE A 85 -18.36 -7.26 -2.23
C ILE A 85 -19.64 -6.46 -2.37
N SER A 86 -20.49 -6.40 -1.34
CA SER A 86 -21.72 -5.59 -1.40
C SER A 86 -21.43 -4.11 -1.67
N LYS A 87 -20.32 -3.57 -1.13
CA LYS A 87 -19.88 -2.21 -1.44
C LYS A 87 -19.34 -2.07 -2.86
N ARG A 88 -18.66 -3.08 -3.39
CA ARG A 88 -18.18 -3.12 -4.78
C ARG A 88 -19.35 -3.18 -5.77
N GLU A 89 -20.39 -3.94 -5.46
CA GLU A 89 -21.63 -4.00 -6.26
C GLU A 89 -22.39 -2.68 -6.21
N ALA A 90 -22.57 -2.10 -5.01
CA ALA A 90 -23.35 -0.88 -4.85
C ALA A 90 -22.64 0.40 -5.35
N LEU A 91 -21.32 0.49 -5.21
CA LEU A 91 -20.55 1.72 -5.48
C LEU A 91 -19.54 1.57 -6.62
N GLY A 92 -19.44 0.38 -7.20
CA GLY A 92 -18.47 0.05 -8.24
C GLY A 92 -17.06 -0.28 -7.73
N LYS A 93 -16.21 -0.62 -8.71
CA LYS A 93 -14.82 -1.06 -8.55
C LYS A 93 -13.87 0.04 -8.06
N ALA A 94 -14.18 1.29 -8.36
CA ALA A 94 -13.40 2.45 -7.94
C ALA A 94 -13.52 2.67 -6.43
N TYR A 95 -12.39 2.91 -5.76
CA TYR A 95 -12.38 3.26 -4.34
C TYR A 95 -12.66 4.75 -4.12
N TYR A 96 -12.00 5.59 -4.90
CA TYR A 96 -12.33 7.01 -5.00
C TYR A 96 -13.47 7.12 -6.00
N SER A 97 -14.67 7.45 -5.51
CA SER A 97 -15.77 7.79 -6.40
C SER A 97 -15.27 8.89 -7.34
N LYS A 98 -15.34 8.69 -8.66
CA LYS A 98 -15.21 9.81 -9.59
C LYS A 98 -16.18 10.88 -9.08
N PRO A 99 -15.77 12.15 -8.93
CA PRO A 99 -16.76 13.19 -8.68
C PRO A 99 -17.80 13.01 -9.79
N SER A 100 -19.06 12.81 -9.39
CA SER A 100 -20.16 12.65 -10.33
C SER A 100 -20.09 13.81 -11.32
N SER A 101 -19.57 13.56 -12.51
CA SER A 101 -19.59 14.50 -13.61
C SER A 101 -21.02 14.49 -14.11
N GLY A 102 -21.88 15.35 -13.56
CA GLY A 102 -23.24 15.50 -14.08
C GLY A 102 -24.34 15.89 -13.08
N ARG A 103 -24.07 16.05 -11.79
CA ARG A 103 -25.01 16.77 -10.91
C ARG A 103 -24.37 18.06 -10.44
N ASP A 104 -24.99 19.16 -10.86
CA ASP A 104 -24.83 20.51 -10.33
C ASP A 104 -25.27 20.52 -8.85
N ASP A 105 -24.51 19.81 -8.02
CA ASP A 105 -24.75 19.68 -6.59
C ASP A 105 -24.03 20.85 -5.92
N LYS A 106 -24.65 22.03 -6.05
CA LYS A 106 -24.23 23.27 -5.40
C LYS A 106 -23.81 22.95 -3.96
N PRO A 107 -22.63 23.39 -3.51
CA PRO A 107 -22.10 23.00 -2.21
C PRO A 107 -23.01 23.52 -1.11
N THR A 108 -23.84 22.64 -0.55
CA THR A 108 -24.62 22.97 0.64
C THR A 108 -23.67 23.27 1.81
N PRO A 109 -23.99 24.22 2.71
CA PRO A 109 -23.14 24.54 3.86
C PRO A 109 -22.75 23.32 4.71
N GLN A 110 -23.65 22.35 4.82
CA GLN A 110 -23.41 21.07 5.50
C GLN A 110 -22.35 20.20 4.79
N LYS A 111 -22.36 20.18 3.45
CA LYS A 111 -21.37 19.47 2.64
C LYS A 111 -19.99 20.12 2.77
N LEU A 112 -19.91 21.45 2.75
CA LEU A 112 -18.67 22.19 2.99
C LEU A 112 -18.11 21.93 4.40
N LEU A 113 -18.95 21.97 5.42
CA LEU A 113 -18.55 21.67 6.80
C LEU A 113 -18.01 20.24 6.94
N ARG A 114 -18.64 19.27 6.25
CA ARG A 114 -18.19 17.87 6.25
C ARG A 114 -16.85 17.71 5.52
N ILE A 115 -16.67 18.37 4.38
CA ILE A 115 -15.40 18.36 3.63
C ILE A 115 -14.31 18.98 4.49
N TYR A 116 -14.55 20.15 5.08
CA TYR A 116 -13.61 20.83 5.97
C TYR A 116 -13.21 19.96 7.16
N LYS A 117 -14.17 19.39 7.89
CA LYS A 117 -13.88 18.48 9.01
C LYS A 117 -13.06 17.27 8.58
N THR A 118 -13.31 16.73 7.39
CA THR A 118 -12.57 15.59 6.85
C THR A 118 -11.14 15.99 6.49
N GLU A 119 -10.96 17.15 5.86
CA GLU A 119 -9.64 17.65 5.48
C GLU A 119 -8.79 18.02 6.70
N VAL A 120 -9.38 18.68 7.71
CA VAL A 120 -8.70 18.96 8.99
C VAL A 120 -8.26 17.67 9.68
N ARG A 121 -9.11 16.63 9.71
CA ARG A 121 -8.72 15.32 10.27
C ARG A 121 -7.58 14.70 9.48
N ARG A 122 -7.63 14.77 8.15
CA ARG A 122 -6.57 14.26 7.27
C ARG A 122 -5.25 14.99 7.51
N GLN A 123 -5.27 16.31 7.60
CA GLN A 123 -4.08 17.12 7.90
C GLN A 123 -3.50 16.78 9.27
N ARG A 124 -4.33 16.67 10.31
CA ARG A 124 -3.87 16.24 11.65
C ARG A 124 -3.20 14.88 11.63
N LEU A 125 -3.78 13.90 10.93
CA LEU A 125 -3.18 12.57 10.78
C LEU A 125 -1.86 12.64 10.01
N ASN A 126 -1.75 13.47 8.98
CA ASN A 126 -0.52 13.65 8.22
C ASN A 126 0.60 14.25 9.08
N ILE A 127 0.27 15.27 9.90
CA ILE A 127 1.23 15.87 10.84
C ILE A 127 1.73 14.84 11.85
N GLN A 128 0.81 14.05 12.45
CA GLN A 128 1.18 13.00 13.39
C GLN A 128 2.08 11.93 12.74
N LYS A 129 1.74 11.50 11.52
CA LYS A 129 2.58 10.54 10.76
C LYS A 129 3.96 11.13 10.45
N ALA A 130 4.01 12.37 9.99
CA ALA A 130 5.27 13.05 9.68
C ALA A 130 6.20 13.07 10.90
N ARG A 131 5.66 13.39 12.08
CA ARG A 131 6.41 13.36 13.34
C ARG A 131 7.00 11.98 13.65
N ILE A 132 6.20 10.91 13.55
CA ILE A 132 6.67 9.53 13.78
C ILE A 132 7.77 9.16 12.76
N HIS A 133 7.61 9.55 11.51
CA HIS A 133 8.60 9.27 10.46
C HIS A 133 9.90 10.05 10.69
N GLU A 134 9.82 11.29 11.16
CA GLU A 134 10.96 12.12 11.52
C GLU A 134 11.74 11.53 12.71
N GLU A 135 11.04 11.15 13.79
CA GLU A 135 11.63 10.49 14.96
C GLU A 135 12.35 9.18 14.56
N ARG A 136 11.74 8.36 13.69
CA ARG A 136 12.37 7.14 13.17
C ARG A 136 13.58 7.42 12.30
N LEU A 137 13.51 8.44 11.44
CA LEU A 137 14.62 8.80 10.57
C LEU A 137 15.80 9.33 11.38
N LEU A 138 15.55 10.10 12.44
CA LEU A 138 16.55 10.55 13.39
C LEU A 138 17.22 9.37 14.11
N LEU A 139 16.44 8.38 14.55
CA LEU A 139 16.97 7.16 15.17
C LEU A 139 17.89 6.41 14.20
N ILE A 140 17.42 6.14 12.98
CA ILE A 140 18.20 5.42 11.95
C ILE A 140 19.48 6.19 11.62
N THR A 141 19.38 7.50 11.40
CA THR A 141 20.55 8.33 11.05
C THR A 141 21.57 8.37 12.19
N SER A 142 21.11 8.44 13.43
CA SER A 142 21.99 8.42 14.61
C SER A 142 22.72 7.08 14.76
N ALA A 143 22.00 5.96 14.59
CA ALA A 143 22.59 4.63 14.63
C ALA A 143 23.63 4.44 13.50
N MET A 144 23.28 4.83 12.28
CA MET A 144 24.20 4.78 11.15
C MET A 144 25.45 5.63 11.39
N ARG A 145 25.31 6.84 11.93
CA ARG A 145 26.45 7.69 12.28
C ARG A 145 27.33 7.04 13.35
N HIS A 146 26.74 6.41 14.36
CA HIS A 146 27.48 5.69 15.39
C HIS A 146 28.28 4.51 14.78
N PHE A 147 27.65 3.65 13.98
CA PHE A 147 28.35 2.53 13.35
C PHE A 147 29.44 2.98 12.38
N LEU A 148 29.17 3.97 11.54
CA LEU A 148 30.14 4.47 10.55
C LEU A 148 31.26 5.32 11.16
N SER A 149 31.12 5.75 12.41
CA SER A 149 32.23 6.41 13.11
C SER A 149 33.39 5.46 13.43
N ASP A 150 33.12 4.15 13.45
CA ASP A 150 34.14 3.11 13.63
C ASP A 150 34.84 2.81 12.29
N GLU A 151 36.14 3.05 12.25
CA GLU A 151 36.99 2.77 11.09
C GLU A 151 37.13 1.27 10.79
N HIS A 152 37.13 0.42 11.82
CA HIS A 152 37.18 -1.02 11.65
C HIS A 152 35.90 -1.53 10.98
N PHE A 153 34.75 -1.00 11.40
CA PHE A 153 33.46 -1.31 10.77
C PHE A 153 33.41 -0.88 9.31
N ARG A 154 33.87 0.34 8.97
CA ARG A 154 33.96 0.79 7.57
C ARG A 154 34.89 -0.08 6.73
N THR A 155 36.01 -0.53 7.30
CA THR A 155 36.95 -1.41 6.61
C THR A 155 36.31 -2.78 6.31
N LEU A 156 35.54 -3.32 7.26
CA LEU A 156 34.80 -4.56 7.08
C LEU A 156 33.73 -4.42 5.99
N LEU A 157 32.96 -3.33 5.98
CA LEU A 157 31.97 -3.06 4.93
C LEU A 157 32.60 -3.05 3.53
N ARG A 158 33.78 -2.43 3.36
CA ARG A 158 34.50 -2.45 2.08
C ARG A 158 34.98 -3.85 1.69
N ALA A 159 35.49 -4.62 2.65
CA ALA A 159 35.94 -5.99 2.41
C ALA A 159 34.78 -6.89 1.95
N GLU A 160 33.58 -6.70 2.51
CA GLU A 160 32.35 -7.41 2.17
C GLU A 160 31.58 -6.79 0.97
N GLN A 161 32.17 -5.83 0.26
CA GLN A 161 31.58 -5.15 -0.90
C GLN A 161 30.25 -4.39 -0.64
N ILE A 162 29.99 -4.01 0.61
CA ILE A 162 28.83 -3.20 1.01
C ILE A 162 29.23 -1.72 0.93
N SER A 163 29.20 -1.16 -0.27
CA SER A 163 29.63 0.22 -0.56
C SER A 163 28.49 1.23 -0.69
N ASP A 164 27.24 0.77 -0.78
CA ASP A 164 26.08 1.63 -1.01
C ASP A 164 25.26 1.87 0.26
N ILE A 165 24.83 3.13 0.44
CA ILE A 165 23.91 3.55 1.51
C ILE A 165 22.70 4.25 0.86
N PRO A 166 21.47 4.07 1.38
CA PRO A 166 20.31 4.79 0.89
C PRO A 166 20.54 6.31 0.86
N GLU A 167 20.26 6.94 -0.28
CA GLU A 167 20.54 8.37 -0.53
C GLU A 167 19.98 9.30 0.56
N VAL A 168 18.78 8.98 1.07
CA VAL A 168 18.11 9.73 2.14
C VAL A 168 18.96 9.76 3.42
N ILE A 169 19.67 8.67 3.72
CA ILE A 169 20.57 8.58 4.87
C ILE A 169 21.91 9.22 4.54
N ALA A 170 22.48 8.94 3.36
CA ALA A 170 23.76 9.49 2.92
C ALA A 170 23.80 11.03 2.96
N ARG A 171 22.73 11.70 2.54
CA ARG A 171 22.59 13.17 2.62
C ARG A 171 22.61 13.75 4.04
N ARG A 172 22.47 12.92 5.08
CA ARG A 172 22.38 13.33 6.50
C ARG A 172 23.60 12.91 7.33
N ILE A 173 24.59 12.28 6.69
CA ILE A 173 25.82 11.79 7.30
C ILE A 173 27.01 12.50 6.62
N PRO A 174 28.09 12.82 7.35
CA PRO A 174 29.30 13.38 6.74
C PRO A 174 29.86 12.45 5.66
N THR A 175 30.29 13.03 4.53
CA THR A 175 30.80 12.26 3.38
C THR A 175 32.01 11.41 3.74
N GLU A 176 32.84 11.86 4.69
CA GLU A 176 34.03 11.17 5.20
C GLU A 176 33.71 9.84 5.92
N MET A 177 32.48 9.68 6.40
CA MET A 177 32.00 8.48 7.09
C MET A 177 31.34 7.48 6.15
N LEU A 178 31.14 7.82 4.87
CA LEU A 178 30.57 6.88 3.91
C LEU A 178 31.59 5.75 3.62
N PRO A 179 31.12 4.51 3.44
CA PRO A 179 31.97 3.34 3.20
C PRO A 179 32.83 3.46 1.94
#